data_AF-A0A6P0I415-F1
#
_entry.id   AF-A0A6P0I415-F1
#
_cell.length_a   1.000
_cell.length_b   1.000
_cell.length_c   1.000
_cell.angle_alpha   90.00
_cell.angle_beta   90.00
_cell.angle_gamma   90.00
#
_symmetry.space_group_name_H-M   'P 1'
#
loop_
_entity.id
_entity.type
_entity.pdbx_description
1 polymer ?
#
loop_
_entity_poly.entity_id
_entity_poly.type
_entity_poly.pdbx_seq_one_letter_code
_entity_poly.pdbx_strand_id
1 'polypeptide(L)'
;MLYPEKFGINLFFFFSEKIRISQKWAVFFTSVFLVSVPVFFQAPMVRQLPWLSLAMTGFWFWLSLKLLKDRDTHIWGDLLLGFTWSWFTGSIYWGWLRQEPLLHLPVEAICVPFALWCLAHKREMIGNCFYLGSLLGTAVTDGYFYITGLIPYWRRLMIVEPDMALEVFQDALTQVITSWGIIWIFVLVGILLLFGLVPLQSRKLYFWAFGAAVLSTILVDSIFLLAACLA
;
A
#
# COMPACT_ATOMS: atom_id res chain seq x y z
N MET A 1 51.71 -17.59 27.23
CA MET A 1 50.65 -16.84 27.92
C MET A 1 49.45 -16.80 26.98
N LEU A 2 48.51 -17.73 27.18
CA LEU A 2 47.27 -17.86 26.42
C LEU A 2 46.26 -16.83 26.96
N TYR A 3 45.63 -16.05 26.08
CA TYR A 3 44.35 -15.40 26.36
C TYR A 3 43.43 -15.55 25.13
N PRO A 4 42.11 -15.68 25.34
CA PRO A 4 41.27 -16.58 24.57
C PRO A 4 40.46 -15.89 23.46
N GLU A 5 39.92 -16.75 22.59
CA GLU A 5 39.01 -16.49 21.50
C GLU A 5 37.84 -15.58 21.86
N LYS A 6 37.60 -14.55 21.04
CA LYS A 6 36.31 -13.85 20.97
C LYS A 6 35.28 -14.73 20.27
N PHE A 7 34.79 -15.71 21.01
CA PHE A 7 33.61 -16.50 20.69
C PHE A 7 32.36 -15.65 21.03
N GLY A 8 31.83 -14.88 20.08
CA GLY A 8 30.64 -14.07 20.38
C GLY A 8 30.09 -13.08 19.36
N ILE A 9 30.60 -13.00 18.13
CA ILE A 9 30.06 -12.08 17.10
C ILE A 9 29.69 -12.79 15.78
N ASN A 10 29.96 -14.09 15.66
CA ASN A 10 29.74 -14.81 14.39
C ASN A 10 28.34 -15.43 14.20
N LEU A 11 27.47 -15.45 15.21
CA LEU A 11 26.16 -16.12 15.05
C LEU A 11 25.15 -15.30 14.23
N PHE A 12 25.26 -13.96 14.23
CA PHE A 12 24.39 -13.10 13.41
C PHE A 12 24.84 -13.01 11.95
N PHE A 13 26.13 -13.24 11.67
CA PHE A 13 26.65 -13.30 10.30
C PHE A 13 26.41 -14.67 9.64
N PHE A 14 26.35 -15.75 10.42
CA PHE A 14 26.19 -17.12 9.90
C PHE A 14 24.81 -17.41 9.31
N PHE A 15 23.76 -16.67 9.73
CA PHE A 15 22.43 -16.78 9.12
C PHE A 15 22.24 -15.88 7.88
N SER A 16 23.16 -14.95 7.63
CA SER A 16 23.07 -14.00 6.51
C SER A 16 23.74 -14.51 5.22
N GLU A 17 24.17 -15.77 5.20
CA GLU A 17 24.96 -16.34 4.10
C GLU A 17 24.27 -17.57 3.50
N LYS A 18 23.10 -17.39 2.83
CA LYS A 18 22.62 -18.20 1.66
C LYS A 18 21.15 -18.01 1.25
N ILE A 19 20.63 -16.77 1.21
CA ILE A 19 19.54 -16.47 0.27
C ILE A 19 19.88 -15.16 -0.44
N ARG A 20 20.62 -15.23 -1.56
CA ARG A 20 20.78 -14.09 -2.47
C ARG A 20 19.45 -13.88 -3.21
N ILE A 21 18.50 -13.23 -2.55
CA ILE A 21 17.28 -12.74 -3.21
C ILE A 21 17.71 -11.71 -4.26
N SER A 22 17.27 -11.89 -5.50
CA SER A 22 17.50 -10.89 -6.55
C SER A 22 16.92 -9.54 -6.10
N GLN A 23 17.60 -8.43 -6.37
CA GLN A 23 17.11 -7.08 -6.03
C GLN A 23 15.67 -6.84 -6.51
N LYS A 24 15.27 -7.43 -7.65
CA LYS A 24 13.90 -7.39 -8.16
C LYS A 24 12.88 -7.97 -7.18
N TRP A 25 13.15 -9.17 -6.67
CA TRP A 25 12.30 -9.84 -5.68
C TRP A 25 12.33 -9.12 -4.33
N ALA A 26 13.47 -8.55 -3.95
CA ALA A 26 13.56 -7.75 -2.74
C ALA A 26 12.68 -6.48 -2.83
N VAL A 27 12.72 -5.76 -3.96
CA VAL A 27 11.82 -4.62 -4.24
C VAL A 27 10.36 -5.07 -4.27
N PHE A 28 10.07 -6.21 -4.91
CA PHE A 28 8.71 -6.78 -4.95
C PHE A 28 8.15 -7.01 -3.56
N PHE A 29 8.82 -7.83 -2.73
CA PHE A 29 8.32 -8.17 -1.40
C PHE A 29 8.26 -6.97 -0.47
N THR A 30 9.21 -6.03 -0.59
CA THR A 30 9.16 -4.78 0.19
C THR A 30 7.97 -3.92 -0.23
N SER A 31 7.68 -3.84 -1.53
CA SER A 31 6.51 -3.12 -2.03
C SER A 31 5.21 -3.77 -1.54
N VAL A 32 5.12 -5.10 -1.59
CA VAL A 32 3.98 -5.85 -1.03
C VAL A 32 3.81 -5.56 0.45
N PHE A 33 4.90 -5.62 1.21
CA PHE A 33 4.88 -5.29 2.63
C PHE A 33 4.37 -3.87 2.88
N LEU A 34 4.91 -2.87 2.17
CA LEU A 34 4.57 -1.46 2.36
C LEU A 34 3.13 -1.11 1.98
N VAL A 35 2.49 -1.86 1.08
CA VAL A 35 1.06 -1.68 0.79
C VAL A 35 0.20 -2.41 1.81
N SER A 36 0.52 -3.65 2.17
CA SER A 36 -0.40 -4.51 2.91
C SER A 36 -0.31 -4.37 4.43
N VAL A 37 0.89 -4.31 4.99
CA VAL A 37 1.09 -4.36 6.45
C VAL A 37 0.78 -3.02 7.14
N PRO A 38 1.27 -1.87 6.64
CA PRO A 38 1.02 -0.57 7.25
C PRO A 38 -0.47 -0.23 7.42
N VAL A 39 -1.36 -0.72 6.55
CA VAL A 39 -2.82 -0.49 6.64
C VAL A 39 -3.37 -0.91 8.00
N PHE A 40 -2.93 -2.05 8.55
CA PHE A 40 -3.38 -2.53 9.85
C PHE A 40 -2.95 -1.64 11.03
N PHE A 41 -1.93 -0.81 10.84
CA PHE A 41 -1.48 0.17 11.84
C PHE A 41 -2.07 1.55 11.59
N GLN A 42 -2.13 1.97 10.32
CA GLN A 42 -2.61 3.29 9.96
C GLN A 42 -4.12 3.42 10.18
N ALA A 43 -4.91 2.41 9.81
CA ALA A 43 -6.37 2.44 9.95
C ALA A 43 -6.88 2.68 11.40
N PRO A 44 -6.37 2.01 12.45
CA PRO A 44 -6.74 2.38 13.81
C PRO A 44 -6.16 3.73 14.24
N MET A 45 -4.95 4.06 13.80
CA MET A 45 -4.25 5.28 14.20
C MET A 45 -4.94 6.54 13.68
N VAL A 46 -5.39 6.58 12.43
CA VAL A 46 -6.13 7.73 11.88
C VAL A 46 -7.49 7.94 12.55
N ARG A 47 -8.08 6.90 13.16
CA ARG A 47 -9.33 7.02 13.93
C ARG A 47 -9.10 7.56 15.35
N GLN A 48 -8.03 7.14 16.01
CA GLN A 48 -7.77 7.46 17.42
C GLN A 48 -6.84 8.67 17.60
N LEU A 49 -5.81 8.77 16.76
CA LEU A 49 -4.71 9.74 16.84
C LEU A 49 -4.38 10.29 15.43
N PRO A 50 -5.31 10.96 14.74
CA PRO A 50 -5.12 11.41 13.36
C PRO A 50 -3.90 12.33 13.18
N TRP A 51 -3.65 13.21 14.16
CA TRP A 51 -2.46 14.07 14.18
C TRP A 51 -1.15 13.29 14.28
N LEU A 52 -1.13 12.18 15.03
CA LEU A 52 0.06 11.32 15.11
C LEU A 52 0.33 10.63 13.78
N SER A 53 -0.72 10.10 13.14
CA SER A 53 -0.59 9.49 11.81
C SER A 53 -0.03 10.49 10.79
N LEU A 54 -0.55 11.72 10.79
CA LEU A 54 -0.02 12.79 9.95
C LEU A 54 1.42 13.18 10.30
N ALA A 55 1.78 13.25 11.59
CA ALA A 55 3.15 13.53 12.03
C ALA A 55 4.13 12.43 11.60
N MET A 56 3.70 11.16 11.55
CA MET A 56 4.51 10.05 11.07
C MET A 56 4.89 10.20 9.59
N THR A 57 4.14 10.95 8.77
CA THR A 57 4.60 11.33 7.43
C THR A 57 5.97 12.01 7.49
N GLY A 58 6.18 12.93 8.43
CA GLY A 58 7.45 13.62 8.61
C GLY A 58 8.58 12.65 8.99
N PHE A 59 8.29 11.64 9.82
CA PHE A 59 9.24 10.59 10.15
C PHE A 59 9.62 9.73 8.93
N TRP A 60 8.63 9.27 8.15
CA TRP A 60 8.88 8.49 6.94
C TRP A 60 9.65 9.28 5.88
N PHE A 61 9.30 10.55 5.71
CA PHE A 61 10.00 11.47 4.81
C PHE A 61 11.46 11.66 5.23
N TRP A 62 11.71 11.95 6.51
CA TRP A 62 13.07 12.10 7.03
C TRP A 62 13.89 10.81 6.86
N LEU A 63 13.30 9.65 7.17
CA LEU A 63 13.96 8.36 7.02
C LEU A 63 14.28 8.06 5.55
N SER A 64 13.35 8.35 4.64
CA SER A 64 13.56 8.23 3.20
C SER A 64 14.74 9.10 2.74
N LEU A 65 14.76 10.38 3.12
CA LEU A 65 15.86 11.29 2.79
C LEU A 65 17.20 10.84 3.38
N LYS A 66 17.20 10.24 4.58
CA LYS A 66 18.42 9.67 5.18
C LYS A 66 18.93 8.50 4.35
N LEU A 67 18.05 7.58 3.95
CA LEU A 67 18.41 6.40 3.15
C LEU A 67 18.80 6.74 1.70
N LEU A 68 18.30 7.84 1.15
CA LEU A 68 18.66 8.31 -0.19
C LEU A 68 20.11 8.83 -0.29
N LYS A 69 20.73 9.22 0.84
CA LYS A 69 22.10 9.76 0.85
C LYS A 69 23.17 8.69 0.60
N ASP A 70 22.93 7.47 1.07
CA ASP A 70 23.89 6.37 0.95
C ASP A 70 23.57 5.49 -0.27
N ARG A 71 24.60 5.16 -1.06
CA ARG A 71 24.43 4.40 -2.32
C ARG A 71 23.82 3.01 -2.10
N ASP A 72 24.15 2.37 -0.98
CA ASP A 72 23.69 1.01 -0.67
C ASP A 72 22.22 0.98 -0.24
N THR A 73 21.71 2.09 0.33
CA THR A 73 20.32 2.20 0.80
C THR A 73 19.43 3.02 -0.11
N HIS A 74 19.98 3.62 -1.16
CA HIS A 74 19.26 4.52 -2.06
C HIS A 74 17.96 3.91 -2.60
N ILE A 75 17.97 2.64 -3.00
CA ILE A 75 16.77 1.94 -3.51
C ILE A 75 15.64 1.94 -2.46
N TRP A 76 15.99 1.74 -1.19
CA TRP A 76 15.03 1.68 -0.10
C TRP A 76 14.54 3.07 0.31
N GLY A 77 15.43 4.07 0.27
CA GLY A 77 15.05 5.47 0.46
C GLY A 77 14.08 5.95 -0.62
N ASP A 78 14.35 5.59 -1.87
CA ASP A 78 13.48 5.87 -3.03
C ASP A 78 12.11 5.21 -2.83
N LEU A 79 12.05 3.90 -2.58
CA LEU A 79 10.80 3.19 -2.34
C LEU A 79 10.01 3.77 -1.15
N LEU A 80 10.69 4.10 -0.05
CA LEU A 80 10.08 4.70 1.14
C LEU A 80 9.55 6.11 0.88
N LEU A 81 10.14 6.85 -0.06
CA LEU A 81 9.60 8.15 -0.49
C LEU A 81 8.21 7.98 -1.12
N GLY A 82 8.05 6.97 -1.99
CA GLY A 82 6.76 6.62 -2.58
C GLY A 82 5.72 6.26 -1.53
N PHE A 83 6.11 5.41 -0.57
CA PHE A 83 5.26 5.07 0.57
C PHE A 83 4.87 6.27 1.43
N THR A 84 5.79 7.23 1.60
CA THR A 84 5.51 8.46 2.36
C THR A 84 4.36 9.25 1.73
N TRP A 85 4.23 9.27 0.40
CA TRP A 85 3.10 9.91 -0.28
C TRP A 85 1.78 9.21 0.01
N SER A 86 1.72 7.89 -0.14
CA SER A 86 0.53 7.10 0.20
C SER A 86 0.15 7.24 1.68
N TRP A 87 1.13 7.23 2.59
CA TRP A 87 0.87 7.42 4.01
C TRP A 87 0.34 8.82 4.29
N PHE A 88 0.90 9.86 3.67
CA PHE A 88 0.45 11.24 3.83
C PHE A 88 -1.01 11.44 3.40
N THR A 89 -1.33 11.02 2.19
CA THR A 89 -2.69 11.15 1.64
C THR A 89 -3.69 10.30 2.41
N GLY A 90 -3.32 9.07 2.75
CA GLY A 90 -4.12 8.20 3.60
C GLY A 90 -4.35 8.78 4.99
N SER A 91 -3.35 9.44 5.59
CA SER A 91 -3.51 10.10 6.89
C SER A 91 -4.53 11.24 6.83
N ILE A 92 -4.49 12.04 5.76
CA ILE A 92 -5.44 13.16 5.56
C ILE A 92 -6.85 12.62 5.35
N TYR A 93 -7.01 11.70 4.38
CA TYR A 93 -8.33 11.20 4.03
C TYR A 93 -8.96 10.45 5.20
N TRP A 94 -8.29 9.41 5.71
CA TRP A 94 -8.87 8.56 6.75
C TRP A 94 -8.97 9.28 8.11
N GLY A 95 -8.10 10.27 8.37
CA GLY A 95 -8.12 11.05 9.60
C GLY A 95 -9.30 12.01 9.70
N TRP A 96 -9.62 12.72 8.61
CA TRP A 96 -10.59 13.83 8.65
C TRP A 96 -11.71 13.73 7.60
N LEU A 97 -11.44 13.18 6.42
CA LEU A 97 -12.36 13.25 5.27
C LEU A 97 -13.12 11.94 5.00
N ARG A 98 -12.88 10.89 5.80
CA ARG A 98 -13.44 9.53 5.63
C ARG A 98 -14.96 9.45 5.51
N GLN A 99 -15.69 10.48 5.96
CA GLN A 99 -17.15 10.52 5.88
C GLN A 99 -17.67 10.65 4.44
N GLU A 100 -16.85 11.17 3.51
CA GLU A 100 -17.23 11.31 2.11
C GLU A 100 -16.33 10.44 1.21
N PRO A 101 -16.77 9.22 0.84
CA PRO A 101 -16.01 8.30 0.00
C PRO A 101 -15.54 8.89 -1.33
N LEU A 102 -16.30 9.83 -1.90
CA LEU A 102 -15.95 10.45 -3.17
C LEU A 102 -14.69 11.35 -3.09
N LEU A 103 -14.26 11.72 -1.88
CA LEU A 103 -13.01 12.46 -1.65
C LEU A 103 -11.78 11.55 -1.56
N HIS A 104 -11.96 10.23 -1.45
CA HIS A 104 -10.84 9.29 -1.28
C HIS A 104 -9.82 9.40 -2.41
N LEU A 105 -10.24 9.08 -3.62
CA LEU A 105 -9.35 9.12 -4.79
C LEU A 105 -8.74 10.52 -5.06
N PRO A 106 -9.50 11.65 -5.01
CA PRO A 106 -8.91 12.97 -5.15
C PRO A 106 -7.82 13.29 -4.12
N VAL A 107 -8.00 12.89 -2.86
CA VAL A 107 -7.02 13.12 -1.80
C VAL A 107 -5.79 12.24 -1.99
N GLU A 108 -5.99 10.96 -2.30
CA GLU A 108 -4.92 10.02 -2.65
C GLU A 108 -4.11 10.50 -3.88
N ALA A 109 -4.72 11.27 -4.78
CA ALA A 109 -4.07 11.82 -5.97
C ALA A 109 -3.31 13.15 -5.76
N ILE A 110 -3.32 13.76 -4.57
CA ILE A 110 -2.70 15.08 -4.33
C ILE A 110 -1.21 15.09 -4.68
N CYS A 111 -0.49 13.99 -4.48
CA CYS A 111 0.95 13.88 -4.76
C CYS A 111 1.26 13.49 -6.23
N VAL A 112 0.25 13.24 -7.08
CA VAL A 112 0.45 12.85 -8.49
C VAL A 112 1.22 13.90 -9.30
N PRO A 113 0.92 15.21 -9.24
CA PRO A 113 1.69 16.21 -9.99
C PRO A 113 3.19 16.17 -9.66
N PHE A 114 3.52 15.97 -8.38
CA PHE A 114 4.91 15.82 -7.93
C PHE A 114 5.54 14.53 -8.44
N ALA A 115 4.83 13.40 -8.32
CA ALA A 115 5.32 12.11 -8.80
C ALA A 115 5.59 12.14 -10.31
N LEU A 116 4.68 12.71 -11.11
CA LEU A 116 4.87 12.87 -12.56
C LEU A 116 6.04 13.79 -12.89
N TRP A 117 6.23 14.88 -12.14
CA TRP A 117 7.39 15.75 -12.30
C TRP A 117 8.70 15.01 -12.02
N CYS A 118 8.78 14.22 -10.95
CA CYS A 118 9.95 13.39 -10.64
C CYS A 118 10.23 12.36 -11.76
N LEU A 119 9.20 11.66 -12.24
CA LEU A 119 9.35 10.69 -13.33
C LEU A 119 9.82 11.33 -14.63
N ALA A 120 9.32 12.52 -14.98
CA ALA A 120 9.75 13.28 -16.15
C ALA A 120 11.25 13.66 -16.08
N HIS A 121 11.76 13.89 -14.88
CA HIS A 121 13.17 14.23 -14.61
C HIS A 121 14.03 13.03 -14.22
N LYS A 122 13.50 11.80 -14.32
CA LYS A 122 14.18 10.55 -13.95
C LYS A 122 14.68 10.51 -12.50
N ARG A 123 13.91 11.11 -11.58
CA ARG A 123 14.20 11.19 -10.15
C ARG A 123 13.32 10.23 -9.35
N GLU A 124 13.92 9.60 -8.33
CA GLU A 124 13.24 8.68 -7.39
C GLU A 124 12.19 7.78 -8.08
N MET A 125 12.65 7.09 -9.14
CA MET A 125 11.76 6.37 -10.05
C MET A 125 11.04 5.23 -9.34
N ILE A 126 11.69 4.57 -8.37
CA ILE A 126 11.15 3.37 -7.73
C ILE A 126 9.96 3.74 -6.85
N GLY A 127 10.11 4.75 -5.99
CA GLY A 127 9.07 5.27 -5.11
C GLY A 127 7.92 5.91 -5.86
N ASN A 128 8.21 6.73 -6.87
CA ASN A 128 7.14 7.37 -7.63
C ASN A 128 6.33 6.36 -8.46
N CYS A 129 6.97 5.33 -9.03
CA CYS A 129 6.25 4.22 -9.67
C CYS A 129 5.49 3.35 -8.65
N PHE A 130 6.04 3.11 -7.46
CA PHE A 130 5.33 2.43 -6.37
C PHE A 130 4.04 3.18 -6.00
N TYR A 131 4.14 4.49 -5.73
CA TYR A 131 3.01 5.35 -5.37
C TYR A 131 1.92 5.32 -6.45
N LEU A 132 2.29 5.46 -7.72
CA LEU A 132 1.31 5.39 -8.83
C LEU A 132 0.68 4.01 -8.97
N GLY A 133 1.42 2.93 -8.70
CA GLY A 133 0.86 1.57 -8.69
C GLY A 133 -0.16 1.38 -7.57
N SER A 134 0.15 1.86 -6.36
CA SER A 134 -0.77 1.87 -5.22
C SER A 134 -2.01 2.72 -5.48
N LEU A 135 -1.85 3.89 -6.09
CA LEU A 135 -2.96 4.77 -6.48
C LEU A 135 -3.85 4.12 -7.55
N LEU A 136 -3.27 3.43 -8.54
CA LEU A 136 -4.04 2.69 -9.53
C LEU A 136 -4.89 1.60 -8.88
N GLY A 137 -4.29 0.84 -7.94
CA GLY A 137 -5.02 -0.13 -7.13
C GLY A 137 -6.22 0.49 -6.42
N THR A 138 -5.97 1.58 -5.70
CA THR A 138 -6.99 2.38 -5.01
C THR A 138 -8.10 2.83 -5.95
N ALA A 139 -7.75 3.39 -7.12
CA ALA A 139 -8.71 3.85 -8.11
C ALA A 139 -9.60 2.73 -8.65
N VAL A 140 -9.03 1.53 -8.84
CA VAL A 140 -9.77 0.35 -9.28
C VAL A 140 -10.74 -0.11 -8.20
N THR A 141 -10.30 -0.20 -6.94
CA THR A 141 -11.17 -0.58 -5.82
C THR A 141 -12.27 0.48 -5.57
N ASP A 142 -11.95 1.77 -5.58
CA ASP A 142 -12.95 2.85 -5.49
C ASP A 142 -13.95 2.79 -6.65
N GLY A 143 -13.47 2.49 -7.86
CA GLY A 143 -14.30 2.27 -9.04
C GLY A 143 -15.29 1.12 -8.84
N TYR A 144 -14.85 0.00 -8.24
CA TYR A 144 -15.73 -1.09 -7.85
C TYR A 144 -16.87 -0.60 -6.94
N PHE A 145 -16.51 0.12 -5.88
CA PHE A 145 -17.48 0.61 -4.89
C PHE A 145 -18.50 1.55 -5.51
N TYR A 146 -18.05 2.42 -6.43
CA TYR A 146 -18.93 3.31 -7.15
C TYR A 146 -19.89 2.56 -8.09
N ILE A 147 -19.38 1.66 -8.93
CA ILE A 147 -20.16 0.95 -9.96
C ILE A 147 -21.16 -0.04 -9.36
N THR A 148 -20.81 -0.67 -8.24
CA THR A 148 -21.65 -1.67 -7.57
C THR A 148 -22.60 -1.08 -6.53
N GLY A 149 -22.54 0.24 -6.29
CA GLY A 149 -23.41 0.90 -5.32
C GLY A 149 -23.03 0.63 -3.86
N LEU A 150 -21.75 0.38 -3.58
CA LEU A 150 -21.24 0.16 -2.22
C LEU A 150 -20.98 1.46 -1.42
N ILE A 151 -20.96 2.62 -2.09
CA ILE A 151 -20.71 3.94 -1.46
C ILE A 151 -21.62 4.22 -0.24
N PRO A 152 -22.94 3.93 -0.25
CA PRO A 152 -23.78 4.11 0.93
C PRO A 152 -23.34 3.27 2.14
N TYR A 153 -22.88 2.04 1.91
CA TYR A 153 -22.40 1.15 2.98
C TYR A 153 -21.07 1.64 3.54
N TRP A 154 -20.16 2.15 2.69
CA TRP A 154 -18.96 2.84 3.15
C TRP A 154 -19.32 4.01 4.07
N ARG A 155 -20.21 4.91 3.65
CA ARG A 155 -20.64 6.06 4.47
C ARG A 155 -21.17 5.60 5.84
N ARG A 156 -22.01 4.56 5.86
CA ARG A 156 -22.55 3.98 7.09
C ARG A 156 -21.44 3.43 7.99
N LEU A 157 -20.49 2.68 7.43
CA LEU A 157 -19.35 2.09 8.15
C LEU A 157 -18.50 3.15 8.90
N MET A 158 -18.44 4.37 8.37
CA MET A 158 -17.63 5.45 8.96
C MET A 158 -18.29 6.13 10.17
N ILE A 159 -19.59 5.91 10.38
CA ILE A 159 -20.40 6.57 11.41
C ILE A 159 -20.82 5.59 12.51
N VAL A 160 -21.05 4.32 12.16
CA VAL A 160 -21.47 3.29 13.13
C VAL A 160 -20.40 3.01 14.18
N GLU A 161 -20.86 2.62 15.36
CA GLU A 161 -20.00 2.10 16.41
C GLU A 161 -19.32 0.79 15.94
N PRO A 162 -18.11 0.47 16.44
CA PRO A 162 -17.32 -0.67 15.94
C PRO A 162 -18.01 -2.04 16.07
N ASP A 163 -18.90 -2.20 17.05
CA ASP A 163 -19.74 -3.38 17.27
C ASP A 163 -20.78 -3.56 16.16
N MET A 164 -21.31 -2.47 15.61
CA MET A 164 -22.28 -2.46 14.52
C MET A 164 -21.64 -2.48 13.12
N ALA A 165 -20.30 -2.44 13.03
CA ALA A 165 -19.58 -2.48 11.76
C ALA A 165 -19.81 -3.81 11.01
N LEU A 166 -20.01 -4.91 11.74
CA LEU A 166 -20.23 -6.23 11.17
C LEU A 166 -21.51 -6.29 10.32
N GLU A 167 -22.61 -5.73 10.84
CA GLU A 167 -23.89 -5.69 10.11
C GLU A 167 -23.75 -4.93 8.79
N VAL A 168 -23.00 -3.82 8.79
CA VAL A 168 -22.74 -3.04 7.58
C VAL A 168 -21.94 -3.85 6.55
N PHE A 169 -21.00 -4.68 6.98
CA PHE A 169 -20.26 -5.58 6.08
C PHE A 169 -21.14 -6.67 5.48
N GLN A 170 -22.02 -7.27 6.29
CA GLN A 170 -22.96 -8.29 5.80
C GLN A 170 -23.95 -7.70 4.80
N ASP A 171 -24.48 -6.51 5.10
CA ASP A 171 -25.34 -5.75 4.18
C ASP A 171 -24.61 -5.44 2.86
N ALA A 172 -23.35 -4.98 2.92
CA ALA A 172 -22.53 -4.71 1.74
C ALA A 172 -22.26 -5.98 0.93
N LEU A 173 -22.05 -7.12 1.59
CA LEU A 173 -21.79 -8.41 0.94
C LEU A 173 -22.97 -8.82 0.04
N THR A 174 -24.20 -8.46 0.39
CA THR A 174 -25.38 -8.72 -0.46
C THR A 174 -25.28 -8.06 -1.84
N GLN A 175 -24.60 -6.91 -1.95
CA GLN A 175 -24.34 -6.25 -3.23
C GLN A 175 -23.19 -6.92 -3.99
N VAL A 176 -22.14 -7.32 -3.28
CA VAL A 176 -20.95 -7.98 -3.83
C VAL A 176 -21.30 -9.31 -4.50
N ILE A 177 -22.17 -10.11 -3.89
CA ILE A 177 -22.55 -11.45 -4.39
C ILE A 177 -23.61 -11.43 -5.51
N THR A 178 -24.14 -10.26 -5.87
CA THR A 178 -25.03 -10.16 -7.04
C THR A 178 -24.29 -10.51 -8.33
N SER A 179 -25.01 -10.89 -9.38
CA SER A 179 -24.39 -11.11 -10.69
C SER A 179 -23.65 -9.87 -11.20
N TRP A 180 -24.17 -8.67 -10.91
CA TRP A 180 -23.52 -7.41 -11.25
C TRP A 180 -22.21 -7.21 -10.47
N GLY A 181 -22.24 -7.42 -9.15
CA GLY A 181 -21.05 -7.36 -8.30
C GLY A 181 -19.96 -8.33 -8.75
N ILE A 182 -20.32 -9.59 -9.00
CA ILE A 182 -19.38 -10.64 -9.43
C ILE A 182 -18.76 -10.32 -10.80
N ILE A 183 -19.54 -9.85 -11.77
CA ILE A 183 -19.02 -9.46 -13.10
C ILE A 183 -17.93 -8.40 -12.94
N TRP A 184 -18.18 -7.37 -12.14
CA TRP A 184 -17.21 -6.31 -11.93
C TRP A 184 -15.99 -6.75 -11.13
N ILE A 185 -16.11 -7.71 -10.20
CA ILE A 185 -14.94 -8.33 -9.56
C ILE A 185 -14.02 -8.93 -10.63
N PHE A 186 -14.54 -9.74 -11.55
CA PHE A 186 -13.71 -10.36 -12.59
C PHE A 186 -13.06 -9.34 -13.52
N VAL A 187 -13.80 -8.30 -13.93
CA VAL A 187 -13.26 -7.24 -14.79
C VAL A 187 -12.12 -6.50 -14.10
N LEU A 188 -12.32 -6.09 -12.84
CA LEU A 188 -11.35 -5.28 -12.11
C LEU A 188 -10.15 -6.09 -11.65
N VAL A 189 -10.34 -7.35 -11.22
CA VAL A 189 -9.24 -8.29 -10.98
C VAL A 189 -8.44 -8.50 -12.27
N GLY A 190 -9.10 -8.62 -13.43
CA GLY A 190 -8.43 -8.69 -14.73
C GLY A 190 -7.54 -7.48 -15.01
N ILE A 191 -8.04 -6.27 -14.72
CA ILE A 191 -7.27 -5.02 -14.82
C ILE A 191 -6.07 -5.04 -13.86
N LEU A 192 -6.26 -5.36 -12.58
CA LEU A 192 -5.18 -5.42 -11.59
C LEU A 192 -4.14 -6.48 -11.94
N LEU A 193 -4.54 -7.64 -12.46
CA LEU A 193 -3.61 -8.66 -12.92
C LEU A 193 -2.83 -8.21 -14.14
N LEU A 194 -3.46 -7.54 -15.11
CA LEU A 194 -2.77 -7.00 -16.28
C LEU A 194 -1.73 -5.96 -15.88
N PHE A 195 -2.13 -4.94 -15.14
CA PHE A 195 -1.24 -3.86 -14.69
C PHE A 195 -0.27 -4.31 -13.59
N GLY A 196 -0.56 -5.41 -12.91
CA GLY A 196 0.31 -6.01 -11.89
C GLY A 196 1.38 -6.92 -12.47
N LEU A 197 1.03 -7.79 -13.43
CA LEU A 197 1.93 -8.83 -13.96
C LEU A 197 2.79 -8.35 -15.14
N VAL A 198 2.24 -7.53 -16.04
CA VAL A 198 2.99 -7.05 -17.23
C VAL A 198 4.28 -6.30 -16.82
N PRO A 199 4.26 -5.39 -15.83
CA PRO A 199 5.47 -4.68 -15.40
C PRO A 199 6.57 -5.58 -14.83
N LEU A 200 6.23 -6.75 -14.28
CA LEU A 200 7.20 -7.72 -13.73
C LEU A 200 8.07 -8.36 -14.82
N GLN A 201 7.65 -8.32 -16.08
CA GLN A 201 8.46 -8.76 -17.21
C GLN A 201 9.64 -7.82 -17.49
N SER A 202 9.63 -6.60 -16.93
CA SER A 202 10.66 -5.61 -17.16
C SER A 202 11.99 -5.94 -16.48
N ARG A 203 13.08 -5.39 -17.05
CA ARG A 203 14.41 -5.41 -16.42
C ARG A 203 14.57 -4.35 -15.35
N LYS A 204 13.71 -3.32 -15.31
CA LYS A 204 13.87 -2.15 -14.46
C LYS A 204 13.11 -2.31 -13.13
N LEU A 205 13.77 -1.94 -12.03
CA LEU A 205 13.23 -2.14 -10.66
C LEU A 205 11.95 -1.33 -10.39
N TYR A 206 11.83 -0.13 -10.93
CA TYR A 206 10.66 0.71 -10.69
C TYR A 206 9.35 0.12 -11.25
N PHE A 207 9.43 -0.68 -12.34
CA PHE A 207 8.27 -1.41 -12.85
C PHE A 207 7.89 -2.59 -11.95
N TRP A 208 8.88 -3.20 -11.27
CA TRP A 208 8.62 -4.22 -10.27
C TRP A 208 7.93 -3.63 -9.03
N ALA A 209 8.34 -2.44 -8.59
CA ALA A 209 7.68 -1.74 -7.50
C ALA A 209 6.23 -1.36 -7.85
N PHE A 210 6.00 -0.83 -9.06
CA PHE A 210 4.66 -0.55 -9.58
C PHE A 210 3.78 -1.81 -9.60
N GLY A 211 4.24 -2.88 -10.25
CA GLY A 211 3.46 -4.12 -10.40
C GLY A 211 3.15 -4.78 -9.06
N ALA A 212 4.13 -4.80 -8.14
CA ALA A 212 3.96 -5.29 -6.79
C ALA A 212 2.91 -4.48 -6.01
N ALA A 213 2.95 -3.15 -6.10
CA ALA A 213 1.96 -2.29 -5.44
C ALA A 213 0.54 -2.55 -5.97
N VAL A 214 0.38 -2.69 -7.30
CA VAL A 214 -0.92 -3.03 -7.92
C VAL A 214 -1.43 -4.39 -7.45
N LEU A 215 -0.60 -5.44 -7.51
CA LEU A 215 -1.00 -6.80 -7.09
C LEU A 215 -1.35 -6.89 -5.60
N SER A 216 -0.73 -6.04 -4.78
CA SER A 216 -1.02 -5.99 -3.34
C SER A 216 -2.46 -5.56 -3.04
N THR A 217 -3.09 -4.83 -3.96
CA THR A 217 -4.52 -4.49 -3.88
C THR A 217 -5.38 -5.75 -3.86
N ILE A 218 -5.10 -6.71 -4.76
CA ILE A 218 -5.82 -8.00 -4.78
C ILE A 218 -5.65 -8.72 -3.45
N LEU A 219 -4.43 -8.73 -2.90
CA LEU A 219 -4.13 -9.38 -1.62
C LEU A 219 -4.97 -8.75 -0.48
N VAL A 220 -4.90 -7.43 -0.35
CA VAL A 220 -5.57 -6.68 0.72
C VAL A 220 -7.09 -6.81 0.59
N ASP A 221 -7.64 -6.63 -0.61
CA ASP A 221 -9.08 -6.74 -0.85
C ASP A 221 -9.58 -8.16 -0.61
N SER A 222 -8.79 -9.19 -0.97
CA SER A 222 -9.14 -10.59 -0.67
C SER A 222 -9.17 -10.86 0.82
N ILE A 223 -8.25 -10.28 1.61
CA ILE A 223 -8.26 -10.41 3.07
C ILE A 223 -9.54 -9.77 3.65
N PHE A 224 -9.91 -8.58 3.19
CA PHE A 224 -11.14 -7.91 3.65
C PHE A 224 -12.41 -8.65 3.22
N LEU A 225 -12.45 -9.17 2.00
CA LEU A 225 -13.57 -9.97 1.52
C LEU A 225 -13.71 -11.28 2.32
N LEU A 226 -12.60 -11.97 2.57
CA LEU A 226 -12.60 -13.17 3.41
C LEU A 226 -13.05 -12.85 4.84
N ALA A 227 -12.59 -11.75 5.42
CA ALA A 227 -13.04 -11.30 6.74
C ALA A 227 -14.55 -11.05 6.75
N ALA A 228 -15.11 -10.42 5.71
CA ALA A 228 -16.55 -10.19 5.58
C ALA A 228 -17.35 -11.50 5.41
N CYS A 229 -16.79 -12.52 4.75
CA CYS A 229 -17.44 -13.82 4.58
C CYS A 229 -17.39 -14.71 5.84
N LEU A 230 -16.39 -14.51 6.71
CA LEU A 230 -16.16 -15.35 7.90
C LEU A 230 -16.75 -14.78 9.20
N ALA A 231 -17.32 -13.58 9.14
CA ALA A 231 -17.81 -12.84 10.31
C ALA A 231 -19.35 -12.86 10.38
#